data_AF-A0A0D2NDF0-F1
#
_entry.id   AF-A0A0D2NDF0-F1
#
_cell.length_a   1.000
_cell.length_b   1.000
_cell.length_c   1.000
_cell.angle_alpha   90.00
_cell.angle_beta   90.00
_cell.angle_gamma   90.00
#
_symmetry.space_group_name_H-M   'P 1'
#
loop_
_entity.id
_entity.type
_entity.pdbx_description
1 polymer ?
#
loop_
_entity_poly.entity_id
_entity_poly.type
_entity_poly.pdbx_seq_one_letter_code
_entity_poly.pdbx_strand_id
1 'polypeptide(L)'
;MLPLTIALRLRTNLRQAARASTCRITGRSYSAGMPAPSLLTLRPERLADTGQEIIDLSGLTMKVVNVSVRHPRWPSPAGVRAAIKPTVRESTGRFPDGMMGFFYYHPGVPALAGGVRFRLCDSAAGFAAGRDLGGAYGPWQAQPVDLTAQAQYRAFIPLLLEERLVEEDVLVDAAKLTANALGRRYRLYSFSDPFLYDTRKTMYRFTFITRKSCHEHRFAHIFEDTRGYKNVFPYAGTFWARFEISTLREHATRGPCLLMRYLDTVEPVRCVVPRYDGYIGHPEPGAYIMRGGRPWFHPLKRSSGKFRDMMEQEGITPAS
;
A
#
# COMPACT_ATOMS: atom_id res chain seq x y z
N MET A 1 17.08 -40.87 -22.43
CA MET A 1 16.27 -39.63 -22.46
C MET A 1 16.69 -38.78 -21.27
N LEU A 2 17.47 -37.73 -21.53
CA LEU A 2 17.98 -36.76 -20.55
C LEU A 2 17.17 -35.47 -20.70
N PRO A 3 16.77 -34.77 -19.62
CA PRO A 3 16.38 -33.39 -19.72
C PRO A 3 17.60 -32.49 -19.49
N LEU A 4 17.87 -31.68 -20.50
CA LEU A 4 18.93 -30.68 -20.58
C LEU A 4 18.43 -29.40 -19.89
N THR A 5 18.92 -29.11 -18.67
CA THR A 5 18.60 -27.84 -17.98
C THR A 5 19.76 -26.87 -18.18
N ILE A 6 19.54 -25.86 -19.03
CA ILE A 6 20.50 -24.78 -19.31
C ILE A 6 20.55 -23.85 -18.09
N ALA A 7 21.69 -23.86 -17.39
CA ALA A 7 21.98 -22.92 -16.31
C ALA A 7 22.57 -21.61 -16.88
N LEU A 8 21.77 -20.54 -16.90
CA LEU A 8 22.24 -19.19 -17.18
C LEU A 8 23.02 -18.65 -15.97
N ARG A 9 24.35 -18.74 -16.05
CA ARG A 9 25.28 -18.06 -15.12
C ARG A 9 25.43 -16.59 -15.53
N LEU A 10 24.75 -15.69 -14.84
CA LEU A 10 25.12 -14.27 -14.81
C LEU A 10 26.08 -14.03 -13.64
N ARG A 11 27.37 -13.92 -13.96
CA ARG A 11 28.39 -13.37 -13.05
C ARG A 11 28.40 -11.85 -13.21
N THR A 12 27.96 -11.11 -12.20
CA THR A 12 28.22 -9.67 -12.10
C THR A 12 29.35 -9.43 -11.09
N ASN A 13 30.49 -9.02 -11.62
CA ASN A 13 31.61 -8.46 -10.88
C ASN A 13 31.23 -7.04 -10.41
N LEU A 14 31.16 -6.83 -9.10
CA LEU A 14 31.04 -5.50 -8.48
C LEU A 14 32.39 -5.14 -7.85
N ARG A 15 33.23 -4.41 -8.60
CA ARG A 15 34.28 -3.56 -8.02
C ARG A 15 34.50 -2.30 -8.86
N GLN A 16 34.62 -1.20 -8.13
CA GLN A 16 35.12 0.14 -8.50
C GLN A 16 34.17 1.06 -9.29
N ALA A 17 33.66 2.09 -8.62
CA ALA A 17 34.28 3.42 -8.56
C ALA A 17 33.20 4.47 -8.23
N ALA A 18 33.15 4.93 -6.98
CA ALA A 18 32.37 6.11 -6.63
C ALA A 18 33.19 7.37 -6.98
N ARG A 19 32.93 7.94 -8.16
CA ARG A 19 33.19 9.35 -8.43
C ARG A 19 31.84 10.06 -8.43
N ALA A 20 31.62 10.89 -7.40
CA ALA A 20 30.44 11.73 -7.30
C ALA A 20 30.54 12.85 -8.35
N SER A 21 29.95 12.63 -9.51
CA SER A 21 29.63 13.71 -10.45
C SER A 21 28.35 14.39 -9.99
N THR A 22 28.47 15.65 -9.57
CA THR A 22 27.36 16.57 -9.33
C THR A 22 26.69 16.91 -10.66
N CYS A 23 25.85 16.00 -11.14
CA CYS A 23 24.96 16.26 -12.27
C CYS A 23 23.85 17.20 -11.78
N ARG A 24 23.91 18.49 -12.18
CA ARG A 24 22.79 19.43 -12.05
C ARG A 24 21.72 19.00 -13.06
N ILE A 25 20.83 18.11 -12.64
CA ILE A 25 19.66 17.71 -13.44
C ILE A 25 18.68 18.89 -13.45
N THR A 26 18.61 19.61 -14.57
CA THR A 26 17.52 20.55 -14.83
C THR A 26 16.23 19.76 -14.99
N GLY A 27 15.37 19.85 -13.97
CA GLY A 27 13.98 19.40 -14.01
C GLY A 27 13.30 19.89 -15.28
N ARG A 28 12.76 19.00 -16.13
CA ARG A 28 11.67 19.39 -17.05
C ARG A 28 10.44 19.59 -16.16
N SER A 29 10.42 20.69 -15.40
CA SER A 29 9.19 21.23 -14.84
C SER A 29 8.33 21.62 -16.02
N TYR A 30 7.07 21.16 -16.03
CA TYR A 30 5.99 21.53 -16.94
C TYR A 30 6.41 22.48 -18.08
N SER A 31 6.39 22.02 -19.33
CA SER A 31 6.38 22.94 -20.47
C SER A 31 5.14 23.82 -20.33
N ALA A 32 5.33 25.03 -19.81
CA ALA A 32 4.28 26.03 -19.66
C ALA A 32 3.63 26.23 -21.04
N GLY A 33 2.40 25.75 -21.23
CA GLY A 33 1.67 25.90 -22.49
C GLY A 33 0.79 24.72 -22.89
N MET A 34 1.07 23.49 -22.46
CA MET A 34 0.20 22.35 -22.79
C MET A 34 -1.02 22.29 -21.86
N PRO A 35 -2.26 22.21 -22.40
CA PRO A 35 -3.45 22.02 -21.58
C PRO A 35 -3.36 20.70 -20.81
N ALA A 36 -3.79 20.70 -19.55
CA ALA A 36 -3.87 19.46 -18.77
C ALA A 36 -4.99 18.57 -19.34
N PRO A 37 -4.77 17.25 -19.49
CA PRO A 37 -5.78 16.35 -20.01
C PRO A 37 -6.99 16.31 -19.08
N SER A 38 -8.17 16.20 -19.68
CA SER A 38 -9.43 16.12 -18.95
C SER A 38 -9.77 14.68 -18.58
N LEU A 39 -10.17 14.47 -17.35
CA LEU A 39 -10.69 13.22 -16.84
C LEU A 39 -12.22 13.24 -16.98
N LEU A 40 -12.74 12.29 -17.75
CA LEU A 40 -14.15 12.20 -18.12
C LEU A 40 -14.88 11.09 -17.36
N THR A 41 -14.17 10.04 -16.96
CA THR A 41 -14.71 8.91 -16.20
C THR A 41 -13.64 8.23 -15.34
N LEU A 42 -14.07 7.62 -14.25
CA LEU A 42 -13.26 6.71 -13.42
C LEU A 42 -13.71 5.25 -13.56
N ARG A 43 -14.67 4.97 -14.46
CA ARG A 43 -15.19 3.64 -14.76
C ARG A 43 -14.42 3.02 -15.94
N PRO A 44 -13.68 1.92 -15.73
CA PRO A 44 -12.93 1.26 -16.81
C PRO A 44 -13.76 0.96 -18.05
N GLU A 45 -15.00 0.50 -17.85
CA GLU A 45 -15.93 0.11 -18.91
C GLU A 45 -16.42 1.28 -19.76
N ARG A 46 -16.22 2.54 -19.33
CA ARG A 46 -16.63 3.75 -20.06
C ARG A 46 -15.48 4.49 -20.73
N LEU A 47 -14.24 4.01 -20.61
CA LEU A 47 -13.06 4.72 -21.13
C LEU A 47 -13.11 4.92 -22.65
N ALA A 48 -13.52 3.89 -23.39
CA ALA A 48 -13.67 3.97 -24.85
C ALA A 48 -14.85 4.88 -25.25
N ASP A 49 -16.01 4.68 -24.63
CA ASP A 49 -17.24 5.41 -24.96
C ASP A 49 -17.16 6.92 -24.69
N THR A 50 -16.41 7.30 -23.65
CA THR A 50 -16.20 8.70 -23.27
C THR A 50 -15.11 9.38 -24.10
N GLY A 51 -14.34 8.62 -24.90
CA GLY A 51 -13.17 9.13 -25.61
C GLY A 51 -12.09 9.65 -24.67
N GLN A 52 -11.99 9.11 -23.44
CA GLN A 52 -11.00 9.55 -22.47
C GLN A 52 -9.59 9.33 -23.02
N GLU A 53 -8.77 10.39 -23.02
CA GLU A 53 -7.40 10.34 -23.51
C GLU A 53 -6.48 9.58 -22.56
N ILE A 54 -5.48 8.91 -23.14
CA ILE A 54 -4.40 8.28 -22.38
C ILE A 54 -3.54 9.35 -21.72
N ILE A 55 -3.20 9.13 -20.45
CA ILE A 55 -2.40 10.06 -19.66
C ILE A 55 -0.96 9.56 -19.64
N ASP A 56 -0.04 10.35 -20.20
CA ASP A 56 1.39 10.10 -20.09
C ASP A 56 2.00 10.78 -18.85
N LEU A 57 2.61 9.97 -17.98
CA LEU A 57 3.35 10.40 -16.79
C LEU A 57 4.87 10.48 -17.03
N SER A 58 5.37 9.93 -18.14
CA SER A 58 6.80 9.67 -18.41
C SER A 58 7.69 10.90 -18.19
N GLY A 59 8.76 10.73 -17.40
CA GLY A 59 9.76 11.77 -17.15
C GLY A 59 9.28 12.98 -16.32
N LEU A 60 8.03 12.98 -15.87
CA LEU A 60 7.45 14.07 -15.08
C LEU A 60 7.71 13.88 -13.58
N THR A 61 7.86 14.99 -12.85
CA THR A 61 7.88 15.00 -11.38
C THR A 61 6.48 15.14 -10.79
N MET A 62 5.51 15.52 -11.60
CA MET A 62 4.10 15.66 -11.26
C MET A 62 3.27 15.73 -12.54
N LYS A 63 2.10 15.09 -12.57
CA LYS A 63 1.10 15.27 -13.63
C LYS A 63 -0.16 15.88 -13.03
N VAL A 64 -0.66 16.94 -13.65
CA VAL A 64 -1.96 17.55 -13.34
C VAL A 64 -2.97 17.12 -14.40
N VAL A 65 -4.16 16.74 -13.95
CA VAL A 65 -5.32 16.44 -14.79
C VAL A 65 -6.50 17.31 -14.39
N ASN A 66 -7.34 17.68 -15.36
CA ASN A 66 -8.55 18.46 -15.13
C ASN A 66 -9.74 17.52 -14.87
N VAL A 67 -10.57 17.83 -13.87
CA VAL A 67 -11.84 17.16 -13.59
C VAL A 67 -12.93 18.21 -13.74
N SER A 68 -13.68 18.16 -14.85
CA SER A 68 -14.61 19.22 -15.24
C SER A 68 -15.83 19.37 -14.32
N VAL A 69 -16.01 18.43 -13.40
CA VAL A 69 -17.15 18.34 -12.49
C VAL A 69 -16.84 19.08 -11.20
N ARG A 70 -17.81 19.84 -10.70
CA ARG A 70 -17.71 20.55 -9.42
C ARG A 70 -18.74 20.02 -8.45
N HIS A 71 -18.39 19.95 -7.17
CA HIS A 71 -19.32 19.59 -6.11
C HIS A 71 -19.37 20.69 -5.05
N PRO A 72 -20.57 21.18 -4.67
CA PRO A 72 -20.71 22.32 -3.78
C PRO A 72 -20.13 22.06 -2.38
N ARG A 73 -20.30 20.85 -1.83
CA ARG A 73 -19.78 20.46 -0.51
C ARG A 73 -18.29 20.10 -0.51
N TRP A 74 -17.74 19.73 -1.67
CA TRP A 74 -16.36 19.26 -1.78
C TRP A 74 -15.57 20.17 -2.74
N PRO A 75 -15.45 21.48 -2.44
CA PRO A 75 -14.64 22.35 -3.26
C PRO A 75 -13.18 21.89 -3.19
N SER A 76 -12.50 21.89 -4.32
CA SER A 76 -11.07 21.66 -4.39
C SER A 76 -10.35 23.01 -4.32
N PRO A 77 -9.43 23.23 -3.36
CA PRO A 77 -8.61 24.45 -3.30
C PRO A 77 -7.76 24.65 -4.56
N ALA A 78 -7.41 23.54 -5.25
CA ALA A 78 -6.71 23.57 -6.53
C ALA A 78 -7.64 23.81 -7.73
N GLY A 79 -8.92 24.11 -7.48
CA GLY A 79 -9.97 24.15 -8.49
C GLY A 79 -10.20 22.76 -9.10
N VAL A 80 -10.47 22.71 -10.39
CA VAL A 80 -10.75 21.47 -11.15
C VAL A 80 -9.52 20.59 -11.39
N ARG A 81 -8.43 20.74 -10.64
CA ARG A 81 -7.14 20.09 -10.92
C ARG A 81 -6.81 19.03 -9.88
N ALA A 82 -6.59 17.79 -10.33
CA ALA A 82 -5.97 16.74 -9.52
C ALA A 82 -4.50 16.61 -9.92
N ALA A 83 -3.61 16.31 -8.98
CA ALA A 83 -2.20 16.10 -9.26
C ALA A 83 -1.69 14.78 -8.67
N ILE A 84 -0.97 14.01 -9.49
CA ILE A 84 -0.24 12.82 -9.10
C ILE A 84 1.25 13.12 -9.07
N LYS A 85 1.96 12.59 -8.07
CA LYS A 85 3.41 12.69 -7.92
C LYS A 85 4.03 11.28 -7.87
N PRO A 86 5.26 11.10 -8.37
CA PRO A 86 5.99 9.86 -8.20
C PRO A 86 6.07 9.51 -6.72
N THR A 87 5.64 8.29 -6.37
CA THR A 87 5.74 7.76 -5.01
C THR A 87 7.04 6.97 -4.81
N VAL A 88 7.76 6.72 -5.91
CA VAL A 88 8.97 5.92 -5.93
C VAL A 88 10.13 6.70 -5.30
N ARG A 89 10.92 6.03 -4.46
CA ARG A 89 12.18 6.54 -3.90
C ARG A 89 13.32 6.55 -4.91
N GLU A 90 13.03 6.72 -6.19
CA GLU A 90 14.10 6.89 -7.17
C GLU A 90 14.79 8.23 -6.94
N SER A 91 16.11 8.24 -7.07
CA SER A 91 16.97 9.41 -6.78
C SER A 91 16.62 10.64 -7.62
N THR A 92 15.87 10.48 -8.72
CA THR A 92 15.52 11.53 -9.67
C THR A 92 14.20 12.23 -9.33
N GLY A 93 13.32 11.62 -8.52
CA GLY A 93 11.98 12.15 -8.21
C GLY A 93 11.06 12.29 -9.43
N ARG A 94 11.29 11.52 -10.51
CA ARG A 94 10.50 11.50 -11.75
C ARG A 94 9.84 10.15 -11.98
N PHE A 95 8.77 10.12 -12.76
CA PHE A 95 8.25 8.86 -13.31
C PHE A 95 9.22 8.31 -14.35
N PRO A 96 9.45 6.98 -14.39
CA PRO A 96 10.19 6.33 -15.48
C PRO A 96 9.50 6.54 -16.83
N ASP A 97 10.22 6.27 -17.91
CA ASP A 97 9.67 6.33 -19.26
C ASP A 97 8.62 5.22 -19.50
N GLY A 98 7.66 5.48 -20.39
CA GLY A 98 6.59 4.54 -20.75
C GLY A 98 5.48 4.41 -19.71
N MET A 99 5.35 5.38 -18.80
CA MET A 99 4.32 5.38 -17.74
C MET A 99 3.03 6.03 -18.24
N MET A 100 2.37 5.38 -19.20
CA MET A 100 1.12 5.83 -19.79
C MET A 100 -0.08 4.99 -19.31
N GLY A 101 -1.25 5.58 -19.19
CA GLY A 101 -2.43 4.84 -18.73
C GLY A 101 -3.65 5.70 -18.38
N PHE A 102 -4.54 5.13 -17.55
CA PHE A 102 -5.79 5.75 -17.14
C PHE A 102 -5.97 5.77 -15.62
N PHE A 103 -6.59 6.82 -15.10
CA PHE A 103 -7.16 6.79 -13.76
C PHE A 103 -8.46 5.98 -13.76
N TYR A 104 -8.66 5.21 -12.70
CA TYR A 104 -9.90 4.47 -12.48
C TYR A 104 -10.17 4.29 -11.00
N TYR A 105 -11.42 4.01 -10.63
CA TYR A 105 -11.77 3.67 -9.26
C TYR A 105 -11.73 2.16 -9.04
N HIS A 106 -10.99 1.72 -8.03
CA HIS A 106 -10.98 0.34 -7.57
C HIS A 106 -11.82 0.24 -6.29
N PRO A 107 -12.94 -0.52 -6.28
CA PRO A 107 -13.75 -0.70 -5.07
C PRO A 107 -12.96 -1.45 -4.00
N GLY A 108 -13.27 -1.20 -2.73
CA GLY A 108 -12.66 -1.89 -1.60
C GLY A 108 -13.70 -2.34 -0.60
N VAL A 109 -13.31 -3.28 0.26
CA VAL A 109 -14.15 -3.77 1.36
C VAL A 109 -13.38 -3.59 2.67
N PRO A 110 -13.85 -2.74 3.61
CA PRO A 110 -15.01 -1.85 3.50
C PRO A 110 -14.84 -0.78 2.41
N ALA A 111 -15.91 -0.04 2.07
CA ALA A 111 -15.87 1.00 1.02
C ALA A 111 -14.75 2.05 1.23
N LEU A 112 -14.37 2.32 2.49
CA LEU A 112 -13.24 3.19 2.83
C LEU A 112 -11.87 2.69 2.32
N ALA A 113 -11.73 1.39 2.03
CA ALA A 113 -10.52 0.78 1.48
C ALA A 113 -10.40 0.96 -0.05
N GLY A 114 -11.48 1.39 -0.71
CA GLY A 114 -11.48 1.71 -2.13
C GLY A 114 -10.60 2.92 -2.46
N GLY A 115 -10.47 3.25 -3.74
CA GLY A 115 -9.73 4.46 -4.12
C GLY A 115 -9.42 4.58 -5.59
N VAL A 116 -8.94 5.76 -5.97
CA VAL A 116 -8.51 6.06 -7.33
C VAL A 116 -7.11 5.49 -7.53
N ARG A 117 -6.95 4.67 -8.56
CA ARG A 117 -5.67 4.08 -8.99
C ARG A 117 -5.31 4.54 -10.38
N PHE A 118 -4.10 4.20 -10.82
CA PHE A 118 -3.62 4.45 -12.17
C PHE A 118 -3.22 3.14 -12.83
N ARG A 119 -3.88 2.77 -13.92
CA ARG A 119 -3.65 1.53 -14.68
C ARG A 119 -2.76 1.82 -15.88
N LEU A 120 -1.56 1.24 -15.89
CA LEU A 120 -0.61 1.32 -17.00
C LEU A 120 -1.07 0.43 -18.16
N CYS A 121 -1.31 1.04 -19.32
CA CYS A 121 -1.73 0.40 -20.57
C CYS A 121 -1.56 1.40 -21.73
N ASP A 122 -1.63 0.93 -22.98
CA ASP A 122 -1.46 1.72 -24.20
C ASP A 122 -2.77 2.27 -24.79
N SER A 123 -3.90 1.72 -24.36
CA SER A 123 -5.22 1.98 -24.94
C SER A 123 -6.33 1.57 -23.98
N ALA A 124 -7.54 2.09 -24.18
CA ALA A 124 -8.71 1.70 -23.39
C ALA A 124 -9.03 0.19 -23.56
N ALA A 125 -8.84 -0.36 -24.77
CA ALA A 125 -9.01 -1.78 -25.04
C ALA A 125 -7.99 -2.66 -24.28
N GLY A 126 -6.77 -2.15 -24.09
CA GLY A 126 -5.70 -2.81 -23.32
C GLY A 126 -5.86 -2.70 -21.80
N PHE A 127 -6.88 -2.02 -21.29
CA PHE A 127 -7.02 -1.72 -19.86
C PHE A 127 -7.00 -2.99 -18.98
N ALA A 128 -7.75 -4.02 -19.37
CA ALA A 128 -7.87 -5.27 -18.60
C ALA A 128 -6.55 -6.04 -18.50
N ALA A 129 -5.71 -5.97 -19.53
CA ALA A 129 -4.38 -6.58 -19.56
C ALA A 129 -3.30 -5.70 -18.93
N GLY A 130 -3.62 -4.42 -18.66
CA GLY A 130 -2.72 -3.47 -18.03
C GLY A 130 -2.41 -3.84 -16.57
N ARG A 131 -1.39 -3.16 -16.02
CA ARG A 131 -0.98 -3.33 -14.61
C ARG A 131 -1.10 -2.04 -13.84
N ASP A 132 -1.39 -2.10 -12.54
CA ASP A 132 -1.44 -0.90 -11.72
C ASP A 132 -0.04 -0.25 -11.60
N LEU A 133 -0.02 1.08 -11.57
CA LEU A 133 1.17 1.85 -11.22
C LEU A 133 1.61 1.44 -9.81
N GLY A 134 2.85 0.95 -9.69
CA GLY A 134 3.40 0.53 -8.41
C GLY A 134 3.74 1.71 -7.49
N GLY A 135 3.41 1.57 -6.22
CA GLY A 135 3.93 2.35 -5.10
C GLY A 135 4.90 1.53 -4.24
N ALA A 136 5.35 2.11 -3.13
CA ALA A 136 6.33 1.45 -2.25
C ALA A 136 5.79 0.20 -1.51
N TYR A 137 4.47 0.00 -1.46
CA TYR A 137 3.81 -1.04 -0.66
C TYR A 137 2.69 -1.77 -1.42
N GLY A 138 2.71 -1.73 -2.76
CA GLY A 138 1.63 -2.23 -3.61
C GLY A 138 1.19 -1.18 -4.63
N PRO A 139 0.04 -1.37 -5.30
CA PRO A 139 -0.52 -0.38 -6.22
C PRO A 139 -0.62 1.02 -5.62
N TRP A 140 -0.26 2.04 -6.40
CA TRP A 140 -0.54 3.43 -6.06
C TRP A 140 -2.04 3.63 -6.00
N GLN A 141 -2.51 4.30 -4.94
CA GLN A 141 -3.92 4.54 -4.72
C GLN A 141 -4.11 5.82 -3.91
N ALA A 142 -5.06 6.67 -4.33
CA ALA A 142 -5.61 7.75 -3.53
C ALA A 142 -6.93 7.29 -2.89
N GLN A 143 -6.88 6.96 -1.60
CA GLN A 143 -8.01 6.43 -0.85
C GLN A 143 -8.94 7.56 -0.37
N PRO A 144 -10.20 7.30 0.01
CA PRO A 144 -11.11 8.31 0.57
C PRO A 144 -10.48 9.24 1.62
N VAL A 145 -9.64 8.70 2.50
CA VAL A 145 -8.90 9.51 3.50
C VAL A 145 -7.89 10.47 2.87
N ASP A 146 -7.29 10.12 1.74
CA ASP A 146 -6.41 11.01 0.98
C ASP A 146 -7.19 12.02 0.15
N LEU A 147 -8.27 11.57 -0.50
CA LEU A 147 -9.13 12.42 -1.33
C LEU A 147 -9.70 13.60 -0.53
N THR A 148 -10.12 13.32 0.71
CA THR A 148 -10.74 14.31 1.58
C THR A 148 -9.72 15.20 2.29
N ALA A 149 -8.52 14.68 2.58
CA ALA A 149 -7.48 15.40 3.29
C ALA A 149 -6.54 16.23 2.39
N GLN A 150 -6.20 15.73 1.21
CA GLN A 150 -5.11 16.29 0.40
C GLN A 150 -5.70 17.06 -0.77
N ALA A 151 -5.40 18.37 -0.82
CA ALA A 151 -5.92 19.27 -1.85
C ALA A 151 -5.66 18.76 -3.27
N GLN A 152 -4.50 18.12 -3.53
CA GLN A 152 -4.16 17.61 -4.85
C GLN A 152 -5.04 16.43 -5.34
N TYR A 153 -5.75 15.75 -4.44
CA TYR A 153 -6.61 14.61 -4.81
C TYR A 153 -8.09 14.95 -4.70
N ARG A 154 -8.43 16.06 -4.05
CA ARG A 154 -9.81 16.47 -3.78
C ARG A 154 -10.64 16.69 -5.05
N ALA A 155 -10.00 17.03 -6.17
CA ALA A 155 -10.66 17.18 -7.46
C ALA A 155 -11.24 15.87 -8.02
N PHE A 156 -10.85 14.68 -7.52
CA PHE A 156 -11.51 13.42 -7.91
C PHE A 156 -12.90 13.24 -7.29
N ILE A 157 -13.19 13.88 -6.15
CA ILE A 157 -14.43 13.66 -5.39
C ILE A 157 -15.70 13.94 -6.22
N PRO A 158 -15.84 15.07 -6.93
CA PRO A 158 -17.04 15.35 -7.69
C PRO A 158 -17.37 14.26 -8.71
N LEU A 159 -16.35 13.76 -9.44
CA LEU A 159 -16.51 12.70 -10.43
C LEU A 159 -16.87 11.35 -9.78
N LEU A 160 -16.28 11.02 -8.62
CA LEU A 160 -16.63 9.82 -7.88
C LEU A 160 -18.10 9.81 -7.42
N LEU A 161 -18.62 10.96 -7.00
CA LEU A 161 -20.02 11.12 -6.57
C LEU A 161 -20.98 11.11 -7.75
N GLU A 162 -20.66 11.83 -8.83
CA GLU A 162 -21.48 11.86 -10.06
C GLU A 162 -21.63 10.46 -10.65
N GLU A 163 -20.52 9.71 -10.73
CA GLU A 163 -20.54 8.33 -11.21
C GLU A 163 -20.96 7.30 -10.16
N ARG A 164 -21.41 7.72 -8.96
CA ARG A 164 -21.85 6.83 -7.86
C ARG A 164 -20.86 5.70 -7.56
N LEU A 165 -19.56 6.02 -7.60
CA LEU A 165 -18.48 5.08 -7.30
C LEU A 165 -18.18 5.02 -5.80
N VAL A 166 -18.51 6.10 -5.10
CA VAL A 166 -18.38 6.24 -3.65
C VAL A 166 -19.61 6.97 -3.14
N GLU A 167 -20.19 6.49 -2.05
CA GLU A 167 -21.28 7.19 -1.36
C GLU A 167 -20.74 8.41 -0.60
N GLU A 168 -21.52 9.48 -0.52
CA GLU A 168 -21.08 10.73 0.12
C GLU A 168 -20.78 10.54 1.62
N ASP A 169 -21.52 9.66 2.30
CA ASP A 169 -21.34 9.34 3.71
C ASP A 169 -19.94 8.74 4.01
N VAL A 170 -19.40 7.92 3.09
CA VAL A 170 -18.04 7.37 3.17
C VAL A 170 -17.00 8.48 3.12
N LEU A 171 -17.19 9.49 2.27
CA LEU A 171 -16.29 10.64 2.22
C LEU A 171 -16.40 11.53 3.46
N VAL A 172 -17.61 11.71 4.00
CA VAL A 172 -17.84 12.42 5.26
C VAL A 172 -17.12 11.72 6.41
N ASP A 173 -17.23 10.39 6.50
CA ASP A 173 -16.50 9.62 7.51
C ASP A 173 -14.99 9.69 7.29
N ALA A 174 -14.52 9.52 6.06
CA ALA A 174 -13.10 9.65 5.73
C ALA A 174 -12.52 11.02 6.16
N ALA A 175 -13.26 12.10 5.94
CA ALA A 175 -12.86 13.46 6.32
C ALA A 175 -12.65 13.62 7.84
N LYS A 176 -13.45 12.93 8.67
CA LYS A 176 -13.31 12.92 10.14
C LYS A 176 -12.03 12.20 10.60
N LEU A 177 -11.50 11.27 9.80
CA LEU A 177 -10.35 10.43 10.16
C LEU A 177 -8.99 11.06 9.77
N THR A 178 -9.01 12.13 8.97
CA THR A 178 -7.86 12.63 8.20
C THR A 178 -6.62 12.97 9.02
N ALA A 179 -6.75 13.59 10.20
CA ALA A 179 -5.60 14.01 11.00
C ALA A 179 -4.65 12.85 11.37
N ASN A 180 -5.21 11.65 11.58
CA ASN A 180 -4.43 10.48 12.05
C ASN A 180 -4.01 9.54 10.90
N ALA A 181 -4.73 9.55 9.77
CA ALA A 181 -4.52 8.63 8.65
C ALA A 181 -3.49 9.10 7.61
N LEU A 182 -3.17 10.40 7.58
CA LEU A 182 -2.32 10.99 6.54
C LEU A 182 -0.85 10.57 6.61
N GLY A 183 -0.26 10.33 5.44
CA GLY A 183 1.15 9.98 5.28
C GLY A 183 1.56 8.62 5.87
N ARG A 184 0.58 7.81 6.31
CA ARG A 184 0.82 6.50 6.91
C ARG A 184 0.92 5.45 5.83
N ARG A 185 1.93 4.58 5.97
CA ARG A 185 2.36 3.64 4.93
C ARG A 185 1.55 2.35 4.92
N TYR A 186 1.21 1.84 6.08
CA TYR A 186 0.49 0.59 6.25
C TYR A 186 -0.88 0.89 6.83
N ARG A 187 -1.86 1.12 5.95
CA ARG A 187 -3.26 1.30 6.33
C ARG A 187 -3.97 -0.04 6.18
N LEU A 188 -4.58 -0.49 7.26
CA LEU A 188 -5.34 -1.74 7.32
C LEU A 188 -6.80 -1.38 7.62
N TYR A 189 -7.68 -1.76 6.71
CA TYR A 189 -9.12 -1.68 6.87
C TYR A 189 -9.72 -3.01 7.35
N SER A 190 -8.92 -4.08 7.33
CA SER A 190 -9.14 -5.34 8.01
C SER A 190 -7.83 -5.84 8.62
N PHE A 191 -7.90 -6.64 9.70
CA PHE A 191 -6.77 -7.44 10.19
C PHE A 191 -6.19 -8.34 9.09
N SER A 192 -7.04 -8.84 8.19
CA SER A 192 -6.65 -9.74 7.11
C SER A 192 -6.05 -9.04 5.88
N ASP A 193 -5.97 -7.70 5.89
CA ASP A 193 -5.37 -6.96 4.79
C ASP A 193 -3.88 -7.32 4.63
N PRO A 194 -3.43 -7.61 3.40
CA PRO A 194 -2.04 -7.98 3.15
C PRO A 194 -1.12 -6.76 3.28
N PHE A 195 0.08 -7.00 3.80
CA PHE A 195 1.13 -5.98 3.92
C PHE A 195 2.52 -6.56 3.68
N LEU A 196 3.43 -5.70 3.23
CA LEU A 196 4.82 -6.05 2.98
C LEU A 196 5.66 -5.95 4.27
N TYR A 197 6.31 -7.04 4.64
CA TYR A 197 7.15 -7.19 5.82
C TYR A 197 8.62 -7.46 5.46
N ASP A 198 9.51 -6.53 5.78
CA ASP A 198 10.98 -6.65 5.79
C ASP A 198 11.47 -7.16 7.16
N THR A 199 12.16 -8.30 7.16
CA THR A 199 12.60 -9.00 8.39
C THR A 199 13.63 -8.23 9.21
N ARG A 200 14.25 -7.18 8.66
CA ARG A 200 15.28 -6.39 9.34
C ARG A 200 14.73 -5.21 10.12
N LYS A 201 13.43 -4.91 10.00
CA LYS A 201 12.84 -3.79 10.73
C LYS A 201 12.48 -4.21 12.16
N THR A 202 12.97 -3.44 13.12
CA THR A 202 12.66 -3.58 14.56
C THR A 202 11.19 -3.36 14.87
N MET A 203 10.52 -2.50 14.09
CA MET A 203 9.18 -2.00 14.38
C MET A 203 8.38 -1.71 13.12
N TYR A 204 7.11 -2.10 13.14
CA TYR A 204 6.11 -1.73 12.15
C TYR A 204 5.01 -0.89 12.79
N ARG A 205 4.62 0.17 12.09
CA ARG A 205 3.48 1.01 12.46
C ARG A 205 2.37 0.77 11.46
N PHE A 206 1.25 0.25 11.94
CA PHE A 206 0.04 0.07 11.16
C PHE A 206 -1.02 1.05 11.64
N THR A 207 -1.77 1.58 10.69
CA THR A 207 -2.92 2.42 10.93
C THR A 207 -4.16 1.60 10.62
N PHE A 208 -4.90 1.22 11.65
CA PHE A 208 -6.16 0.50 11.54
C PHE A 208 -7.27 1.52 11.33
N ILE A 209 -8.00 1.39 10.24
CA ILE A 209 -9.02 2.36 9.81
C ILE A 209 -10.36 1.65 9.72
N THR A 210 -11.34 2.17 10.45
CA THR A 210 -12.74 1.79 10.34
C THR A 210 -13.56 3.01 9.94
N ARG A 211 -14.88 2.86 9.76
CA ARG A 211 -15.75 4.04 9.59
C ARG A 211 -15.80 4.95 10.82
N LYS A 212 -15.58 4.40 12.02
CA LYS A 212 -15.72 5.11 13.29
C LYS A 212 -14.39 5.70 13.78
N SER A 213 -13.27 5.11 13.38
CA SER A 213 -11.98 5.45 13.98
C SER A 213 -10.76 5.13 13.13
N CYS A 214 -9.65 5.75 13.52
CA CYS A 214 -8.33 5.57 12.91
C CYS A 214 -7.29 5.50 14.03
N HIS A 215 -6.61 4.36 14.16
CA HIS A 215 -5.70 4.08 15.26
C HIS A 215 -4.34 3.59 14.77
N GLU A 216 -3.26 4.20 15.24
CA GLU A 216 -1.90 3.68 15.03
C GLU A 216 -1.56 2.64 16.10
N HIS A 217 -1.09 1.47 15.67
CA HIS A 217 -0.49 0.48 16.55
C HIS A 217 0.92 0.12 16.08
N ARG A 218 1.80 -0.10 17.06
CA ARG A 218 3.20 -0.43 16.82
C ARG A 218 3.44 -1.88 17.21
N PHE A 219 3.82 -2.71 16.24
CA PHE A 219 4.31 -4.06 16.51
C PHE A 219 5.83 -4.01 16.48
N ALA A 220 6.44 -4.31 17.62
CA ALA A 220 7.88 -4.36 17.79
C ALA A 220 8.35 -5.81 17.96
N HIS A 221 9.59 -6.07 17.56
CA HIS A 221 10.31 -7.29 17.89
C HIS A 221 9.66 -8.59 17.37
N ILE A 222 8.91 -8.56 16.26
CA ILE A 222 8.30 -9.78 15.70
C ILE A 222 9.38 -10.75 15.20
N PHE A 223 10.38 -10.22 14.47
CA PHE A 223 11.53 -10.96 13.94
C PHE A 223 12.85 -10.63 14.64
N GLU A 224 12.78 -10.13 15.87
CA GLU A 224 13.96 -9.77 16.65
C GLU A 224 14.14 -10.74 17.81
N ASP A 225 15.30 -11.39 17.85
CA ASP A 225 15.65 -12.27 18.97
C ASP A 225 16.28 -11.42 20.08
N THR A 226 15.58 -11.38 21.21
CA THR A 226 15.90 -10.54 22.37
C THR A 226 16.40 -11.36 23.56
N ARG A 227 16.78 -12.64 23.37
CA ARG A 227 17.20 -13.54 24.47
C ARG A 227 18.65 -13.35 24.96
N GLY A 228 19.34 -12.30 24.53
CA GLY A 228 20.73 -12.05 24.93
C GLY A 228 21.02 -10.56 25.12
N TYR A 229 22.28 -10.24 25.41
CA TYR A 229 22.74 -8.85 25.60
C TYR A 229 22.67 -7.99 24.34
N LYS A 230 22.55 -8.61 23.16
CA LYS A 230 22.41 -7.93 21.88
C LYS A 230 21.20 -8.48 21.13
N ASN A 231 20.37 -7.58 20.66
CA ASN A 231 19.27 -7.93 19.76
C ASN A 231 19.83 -8.34 18.41
N VAL A 232 19.34 -9.46 17.87
CA VAL A 232 19.75 -9.95 16.55
C VAL A 232 18.54 -10.12 15.64
N PHE A 233 18.74 -9.83 14.35
CA PHE A 233 17.78 -10.07 13.28
C PHE A 233 18.26 -11.29 12.50
N PRO A 234 17.78 -12.50 12.85
CA PRO A 234 18.31 -13.73 12.28
C PRO A 234 18.10 -13.85 10.78
N TYR A 235 17.14 -13.12 10.21
CA TYR A 235 16.76 -13.21 8.80
C TYR A 235 16.87 -11.88 8.06
N ALA A 236 17.24 -11.96 6.78
CA ALA A 236 17.10 -10.88 5.81
C ALA A 236 16.19 -11.34 4.67
N GLY A 237 15.29 -10.46 4.24
CA GLY A 237 14.35 -10.71 3.15
C GLY A 237 13.07 -9.92 3.38
N THR A 238 12.17 -10.02 2.41
CA THR A 238 10.92 -9.28 2.40
C THR A 238 9.82 -10.19 1.88
N PHE A 239 8.66 -10.20 2.54
CA PHE A 239 7.54 -11.05 2.16
C PHE A 239 6.19 -10.39 2.42
N TRP A 240 5.15 -10.87 1.75
CA TRP A 240 3.77 -10.51 2.03
C TRP A 240 3.28 -11.27 3.25
N ALA A 241 2.66 -10.56 4.17
CA ALA A 241 2.04 -11.13 5.36
C ALA A 241 0.62 -10.58 5.54
N ARG A 242 -0.16 -11.23 6.40
CA ARG A 242 -1.41 -10.67 6.95
C ARG A 242 -1.55 -11.06 8.41
N PHE A 243 -2.45 -10.39 9.13
CA PHE A 243 -2.88 -10.90 10.43
C PHE A 243 -4.06 -11.85 10.27
N GLU A 244 -4.19 -12.77 11.23
CA GLU A 244 -5.35 -13.64 11.37
C GLU A 244 -5.76 -13.72 12.82
N ILE A 245 -7.06 -13.84 13.09
CA ILE A 245 -7.55 -14.10 14.44
C ILE A 245 -7.23 -15.54 14.81
N SER A 246 -6.53 -15.70 15.92
CA SER A 246 -6.12 -17.00 16.41
C SER A 246 -7.32 -17.88 16.77
N THR A 247 -7.35 -19.08 16.22
CA THR A 247 -8.27 -20.17 16.60
C THR A 247 -7.61 -21.21 17.53
N LEU A 248 -6.34 -21.01 17.91
CA LEU A 248 -5.59 -21.93 18.77
C LEU A 248 -6.19 -21.99 20.18
N ARG A 249 -6.39 -23.20 20.70
CA ARG A 249 -6.98 -23.44 22.04
C ARG A 249 -6.21 -22.75 23.17
N GLU A 250 -4.89 -22.69 23.07
CA GLU A 250 -4.02 -22.03 24.05
C GLU A 250 -4.22 -20.50 24.13
N HIS A 251 -4.85 -19.90 23.12
CA HIS A 251 -5.19 -18.47 23.11
C HIS A 251 -6.61 -18.19 23.61
N ALA A 252 -7.46 -19.21 23.76
CA ALA A 252 -8.85 -19.03 24.21
C ALA A 252 -8.94 -18.32 25.57
N THR A 253 -8.06 -18.65 26.51
CA THR A 253 -8.01 -18.03 27.85
C THR A 253 -7.50 -16.58 27.82
N ARG A 254 -6.83 -16.16 26.75
CA ARG A 254 -6.24 -14.82 26.57
C ARG A 254 -7.20 -13.86 25.86
N GLY A 255 -8.28 -14.38 25.28
CA GLY A 255 -9.17 -13.64 24.38
C GLY A 255 -8.63 -13.54 22.94
N PRO A 256 -9.26 -12.71 22.09
CA PRO A 256 -8.84 -12.55 20.71
C PRO A 256 -7.37 -12.15 20.59
N CYS A 257 -6.62 -12.90 19.79
CA CYS A 257 -5.19 -12.69 19.53
C CYS A 257 -4.95 -12.66 18.03
N LEU A 258 -4.07 -11.78 17.56
CA LEU A 258 -3.58 -11.79 16.18
C LEU A 258 -2.42 -12.77 16.05
N LEU A 259 -2.43 -13.60 15.02
CA LEU A 259 -1.28 -14.31 14.48
C LEU A 259 -0.80 -13.57 13.23
N MET A 260 0.47 -13.73 12.86
CA MET A 260 0.97 -13.23 11.58
C MET A 260 1.24 -14.41 10.65
N ARG A 261 0.54 -14.46 9.52
CA ARG A 261 0.71 -15.48 8.49
C ARG A 261 1.59 -14.96 7.35
N TYR A 262 2.55 -15.77 6.93
CA TYR A 262 3.32 -15.56 5.71
C TYR A 262 2.45 -15.92 4.51
N LEU A 263 2.28 -15.01 3.56
CA LEU A 263 1.56 -15.24 2.32
C LEU A 263 2.48 -15.66 1.16
N ASP A 264 3.40 -14.78 0.75
CA ASP A 264 4.24 -15.00 -0.43
C ASP A 264 5.58 -14.23 -0.38
N THR A 265 6.59 -14.73 -1.07
CA THR A 265 7.97 -14.21 -1.03
C THR A 265 8.14 -13.06 -2.01
N VAL A 266 8.74 -11.95 -1.56
CA VAL A 266 9.15 -10.85 -2.45
C VAL A 266 10.66 -10.86 -2.65
N GLU A 267 11.41 -10.89 -1.56
CA GLU A 267 12.86 -11.12 -1.54
C GLU A 267 13.13 -12.37 -0.68
N PRO A 268 13.89 -13.36 -1.19
CA PRO A 268 14.13 -14.61 -0.48
C PRO A 268 14.59 -14.41 0.95
N VAL A 269 13.87 -15.03 1.90
CA VAL A 269 14.19 -14.93 3.32
C VAL A 269 15.31 -15.92 3.65
N ARG A 270 16.47 -15.37 4.03
CA ARG A 270 17.67 -16.16 4.37
C ARG A 270 18.14 -15.87 5.78
N CYS A 271 18.60 -16.90 6.47
CA CYS A 271 19.28 -16.72 7.75
C CYS A 271 20.63 -16.03 7.52
N VAL A 272 20.87 -14.92 8.22
CA VAL A 272 22.11 -14.11 8.11
C VAL A 272 22.96 -14.18 9.36
N VAL A 273 22.48 -14.87 10.41
CA VAL A 273 23.23 -15.09 11.65
C VAL A 273 23.85 -16.49 11.60
N PRO A 274 25.19 -16.61 11.58
CA PRO A 274 25.85 -17.91 11.56
C PRO A 274 25.48 -18.73 12.81
N ARG A 275 25.16 -20.02 12.60
CA ARG A 275 24.80 -20.97 13.68
C ARG A 275 23.65 -20.48 14.57
N TYR A 276 22.68 -19.76 13.99
CA TYR A 276 21.47 -19.37 14.71
C TYR A 276 20.70 -20.61 15.19
N ASP A 277 20.22 -20.59 16.42
CA ASP A 277 19.56 -21.73 17.09
C ASP A 277 18.11 -21.96 16.63
N GLY A 278 17.60 -21.12 15.73
CA GLY A 278 16.26 -21.26 15.17
C GLY A 278 15.13 -20.85 16.13
N TYR A 279 15.42 -20.10 17.20
CA TYR A 279 14.37 -19.66 18.12
C TYR A 279 13.29 -18.84 17.44
N ILE A 280 13.66 -17.88 16.59
CA ILE A 280 12.75 -17.37 15.58
C ILE A 280 12.82 -18.36 14.43
N GLY A 281 11.73 -19.09 14.19
CA GLY A 281 11.70 -20.11 13.14
C GLY A 281 11.91 -19.49 11.76
N HIS A 282 12.47 -20.25 10.82
CA HIS A 282 12.56 -19.81 9.44
C HIS A 282 11.14 -19.64 8.90
N PRO A 283 10.79 -18.46 8.35
CA PRO A 283 9.43 -18.18 7.96
C PRO A 283 9.15 -18.81 6.58
N GLU A 284 8.04 -19.55 6.47
CA GLU A 284 7.63 -20.28 5.27
C GLU A 284 6.27 -19.80 4.74
N PRO A 285 6.08 -19.66 3.41
CA PRO A 285 4.77 -19.33 2.83
C PRO A 285 3.66 -20.26 3.31
N GLY A 286 2.53 -19.67 3.71
CA GLY A 286 1.37 -20.37 4.27
C GLY A 286 1.44 -20.60 5.78
N ALA A 287 2.62 -20.57 6.39
CA ALA A 287 2.81 -20.81 7.82
C ALA A 287 2.66 -19.53 8.67
N TYR A 288 2.45 -19.71 9.98
CA TYR A 288 2.56 -18.62 10.95
C TYR A 288 4.01 -18.36 11.31
N ILE A 289 4.31 -17.12 11.69
CA ILE A 289 5.63 -16.78 12.21
C ILE A 289 5.83 -17.47 13.55
N MET A 290 6.95 -18.18 13.70
CA MET A 290 7.27 -18.98 14.88
C MET A 290 8.33 -18.30 15.75
N ARG A 291 8.13 -18.35 17.08
CA ARG A 291 9.07 -17.88 18.11
C ARG A 291 9.08 -18.84 19.30
N GLY A 292 10.25 -19.35 19.66
CA GLY A 292 10.41 -20.34 20.72
C GLY A 292 9.61 -21.62 20.49
N GLY A 293 9.50 -22.05 19.23
CA GLY A 293 8.72 -23.22 18.84
C GLY A 293 7.20 -23.03 18.88
N ARG A 294 6.70 -21.80 19.05
CA ARG A 294 5.25 -21.48 19.09
C ARG A 294 4.91 -20.37 18.11
N PRO A 295 3.67 -20.31 17.59
CA PRO A 295 3.24 -19.16 16.79
C PRO A 295 3.36 -17.86 17.58
N TRP A 296 3.95 -16.84 16.97
CA TRP A 296 3.92 -15.48 17.50
C TRP A 296 2.47 -15.00 17.55
N PHE A 297 2.09 -14.32 18.62
CA PHE A 297 0.77 -13.74 18.77
C PHE A 297 0.78 -12.37 19.44
N HIS A 298 -0.26 -11.59 19.18
CA HIS A 298 -0.52 -10.31 19.83
C HIS A 298 -1.94 -10.28 20.45
N PRO A 299 -2.09 -10.25 21.79
CA PRO A 299 -3.39 -10.17 22.43
C PRO A 299 -4.10 -8.82 22.17
N LEU A 300 -5.28 -8.86 21.56
CA LEU A 300 -6.07 -7.65 21.29
C LEU A 300 -6.62 -7.02 22.56
N LYS A 301 -6.93 -7.82 23.60
CA LYS A 301 -7.47 -7.33 24.88
C LYS A 301 -6.56 -6.30 25.57
N ARG A 302 -5.23 -6.42 25.45
CA ARG A 302 -4.26 -5.46 26.02
C ARG A 302 -4.35 -4.07 25.38
N SER A 303 -4.93 -3.99 24.20
CA SER A 303 -5.13 -2.77 23.43
C SER A 303 -6.60 -2.65 23.02
N SER A 304 -7.52 -3.14 23.85
CA SER A 304 -8.95 -3.23 23.51
C SER A 304 -9.52 -1.87 23.10
N GLY A 305 -9.16 -0.78 23.78
CA GLY A 305 -9.58 0.57 23.39
C GLY A 305 -9.12 1.00 21.99
N LYS A 306 -8.00 0.48 21.48
CA LYS A 306 -7.46 0.80 20.15
C LYS A 306 -8.00 -0.10 19.04
N PHE A 307 -8.40 -1.32 19.38
CA PHE A 307 -8.86 -2.31 18.41
C PHE A 307 -10.38 -2.54 18.46
N ARG A 308 -11.10 -1.89 19.39
CA ARG A 308 -12.53 -2.09 19.61
C ARG A 308 -13.32 -2.02 18.31
N ASP A 309 -13.21 -0.90 17.60
CA ASP A 309 -14.03 -0.68 16.40
C ASP A 309 -13.65 -1.63 15.27
N MET A 310 -12.38 -2.01 15.15
CA MET A 310 -11.94 -3.01 14.16
C MET A 310 -12.47 -4.40 14.52
N MET A 311 -12.45 -4.76 15.80
CA MET A 311 -13.04 -6.03 16.28
C MET A 311 -14.55 -6.05 16.08
N GLU A 312 -15.25 -4.93 16.31
CA GLU A 312 -16.69 -4.80 16.04
C GLU A 312 -16.97 -4.94 14.53
N GLN A 313 -16.19 -4.25 13.68
CA GLN A 313 -16.32 -4.32 12.23
C GLN A 313 -16.11 -5.73 11.68
N GLU A 314 -15.23 -6.52 12.29
CA GLU A 314 -14.97 -7.91 11.90
C GLU A 314 -15.80 -8.95 12.67
N GLY A 315 -16.74 -8.53 13.53
CA GLY A 315 -17.60 -9.44 14.29
C GLY A 315 -16.85 -10.31 15.31
N ILE A 316 -15.72 -9.82 15.84
CA ILE A 316 -14.85 -10.54 16.80
C ILE A 316 -15.26 -10.29 18.25
N THR A 317 -15.89 -9.14 18.55
CA THR A 317 -16.31 -8.82 19.92
C THR A 317 -17.38 -9.80 20.40
N PRO A 318 -17.24 -10.38 21.62
CA PRO A 318 -18.33 -11.13 22.24
C PRO A 318 -19.54 -10.22 22.36
N ALA A 319 -20.73 -10.74 22.06
CA ALA A 319 -21.97 -10.06 22.42
C ALA A 319 -21.90 -9.70 23.91
N SER A 320 -22.01 -8.41 24.20
CA SER A 320 -22.07 -7.87 25.56
C SER A 320 -23.29 -8.39 26.31
#